data_AF-A0A7X7MCX4-F1
#
_entry.id   AF-A0A7X7MCX4-F1
#
_cell.length_a   1.000
_cell.length_b   1.000
_cell.length_c   1.000
_cell.angle_alpha   90.00
_cell.angle_beta   90.00
_cell.angle_gamma   90.00
#
_symmetry.space_group_name_H-M   'P 1'
#
loop_
_entity.id
_entity.type
_entity.pdbx_description
1 polymer ?
#
loop_
_entity_poly.entity_id
_entity_poly.type
_entity_poly.pdbx_seq_one_letter_code
_entity_poly.pdbx_strand_id
1 'polypeptide(L)'
;MPVKTAEKRELVALEYASPDQAAFLYEKIEAISFRLDESVFIVDVTARVQAAFAVNAARITKDFYKGFQQQHLAFAAFIQGLPPAAEADRHWYASVMLNRLMFCYFIQKKGFLDFDFDYLQTRLRLTRERRGRDAFYGSFYKAFLMALFRNGLNLPRHDPAFVAEFGRIPYLNGGLFEEHAIERRHEALDIPDEAFESLFAFFDKWNWHLDTRLTASGRDINPDVLGYIFEQYINDRSRMGAYYTKEDITGYIARNCIIPFLFDAVAGTASARHFKPGGSVWKLLRASGDTYIHDAVKKGVDLPLPPGVAGGLEPDAAAPLRERRAAWNAPAAEHYALPTEIWRETVARRQRCAALRQTIADGGIASVNDLVTHNLDLRRLAEDLLAQTDDHLLIRHFYDALRRLTVLDPTCGSGAFLFAALNILEPLYETCIDRMQAFHQANANLFTAELAEIRNKYRSNIQHYIYKSIILRNLYGVDIMREATEIAKLRLFLKMVAVV
;
A
#
# COMPACT_ATOMS: atom_id res chain seq x y z
N MET A 1 9.55 -10.00 -20.08
CA MET A 1 9.87 -11.10 -21.01
C MET A 1 8.65 -11.38 -21.87
N PRO A 2 8.77 -11.65 -23.19
CA PRO A 2 7.67 -12.26 -23.92
C PRO A 2 7.29 -13.54 -23.18
N VAL A 3 5.98 -13.84 -23.08
CA VAL A 3 5.55 -15.15 -22.61
C VAL A 3 6.24 -16.15 -23.52
N LYS A 4 7.10 -17.02 -22.95
CA LYS A 4 7.75 -18.07 -23.74
C LYS A 4 6.67 -18.73 -24.58
N THR A 5 6.91 -18.89 -25.88
CA THR A 5 6.10 -19.77 -26.74
C THR A 5 6.19 -21.18 -26.15
N ALA A 6 5.34 -21.44 -25.17
CA ALA A 6 5.12 -22.78 -24.65
C ALA A 6 4.43 -23.53 -25.79
N GLU A 7 5.20 -24.33 -26.53
CA GLU A 7 4.67 -25.24 -27.54
C GLU A 7 3.72 -26.28 -26.93
N LYS A 8 3.69 -26.41 -25.60
CA LYS A 8 2.67 -27.14 -24.87
C LYS A 8 1.52 -26.21 -24.44
N ARG A 9 0.38 -26.42 -25.08
CA ARG A 9 -0.92 -25.92 -24.60
C ARG A 9 -1.50 -26.97 -23.66
N GLU A 10 -1.51 -26.69 -22.36
CA GLU A 10 -2.24 -27.50 -21.40
C GLU A 10 -3.67 -26.96 -21.31
N LEU A 11 -4.63 -27.82 -21.65
CA LEU A 11 -6.04 -27.57 -21.36
C LEU A 11 -6.26 -27.84 -19.88
N VAL A 12 -6.48 -26.78 -19.11
CA VAL A 12 -6.85 -26.86 -17.70
C VAL A 12 -8.36 -26.71 -17.61
N ALA A 13 -9.05 -27.76 -17.19
CA ALA A 13 -10.46 -27.68 -16.83
C ALA A 13 -10.57 -27.15 -15.38
N LEU A 14 -11.28 -26.05 -15.21
CA LEU A 14 -11.62 -25.49 -13.91
C LEU A 14 -13.11 -25.74 -13.67
N GLU A 15 -13.42 -26.61 -12.72
CA GLU A 15 -14.79 -26.86 -12.28
C GLU A 15 -15.15 -25.88 -11.16
N TYR A 16 -16.28 -25.20 -11.31
CA TYR A 16 -16.82 -24.29 -10.29
C TYR A 16 -17.90 -24.99 -9.48
N ALA A 17 -17.95 -24.72 -8.18
CA ALA A 17 -18.91 -25.34 -7.27
C ALA A 17 -20.35 -24.82 -7.50
N SER A 18 -20.51 -23.65 -8.12
CA SER A 18 -21.82 -23.12 -8.51
C SER A 18 -21.78 -22.28 -9.80
N PRO A 19 -22.91 -22.18 -10.53
CA PRO A 19 -23.03 -21.30 -11.70
C PRO A 19 -22.72 -19.84 -11.40
N ASP A 20 -23.04 -19.35 -10.20
CA ASP A 20 -22.78 -17.95 -9.80
C ASP A 20 -21.28 -17.64 -9.71
N GLN A 21 -20.47 -18.62 -9.29
CA GLN A 21 -19.00 -18.49 -9.28
C GLN A 21 -18.42 -18.45 -10.69
N ALA A 22 -19.02 -19.19 -11.63
CA ALA A 22 -18.61 -19.23 -13.03
C ALA A 22 -19.06 -17.98 -13.82
N ALA A 23 -20.23 -17.44 -13.52
CA ALA A 23 -20.87 -16.34 -14.25
C ALA A 23 -19.98 -15.09 -14.35
N PHE A 24 -19.23 -14.77 -13.31
CA PHE A 24 -18.32 -13.61 -13.34
C PHE A 24 -17.08 -13.81 -14.17
N LEU A 25 -16.42 -14.97 -14.04
CA LEU A 25 -15.28 -15.23 -14.90
C LEU A 25 -15.75 -15.26 -16.35
N TYR A 26 -16.95 -15.79 -16.61
CA TYR A 26 -17.58 -15.78 -17.92
C TYR A 26 -17.86 -14.36 -18.45
N GLU A 27 -18.45 -13.46 -17.65
CA GLU A 27 -18.65 -12.05 -18.01
C GLU A 27 -17.33 -11.30 -18.25
N LYS A 28 -16.24 -11.72 -17.59
CA LYS A 28 -14.92 -11.09 -17.70
C LYS A 28 -14.02 -11.75 -18.73
N ILE A 29 -14.34 -12.98 -19.17
CA ILE A 29 -13.52 -13.77 -20.10
C ILE A 29 -13.24 -12.98 -21.36
N GLU A 30 -14.23 -12.30 -21.92
CA GLU A 30 -14.04 -11.48 -23.12
C GLU A 30 -13.04 -10.33 -22.86
N ALA A 31 -13.14 -9.67 -21.71
CA ALA A 31 -12.28 -8.55 -21.32
C ALA A 31 -10.84 -8.97 -20.94
N ILE A 32 -10.61 -10.25 -20.61
CA ILE A 32 -9.27 -10.81 -20.31
C ILE A 32 -8.78 -11.80 -21.37
N SER A 33 -9.51 -11.92 -22.49
CA SER A 33 -9.12 -12.77 -23.62
C SER A 33 -8.09 -12.07 -24.50
N PHE A 34 -7.18 -12.88 -25.03
CA PHE A 34 -6.20 -12.47 -26.03
C PHE A 34 -6.46 -13.25 -27.30
N ARG A 35 -6.42 -12.56 -28.43
CA ARG A 35 -6.53 -13.24 -29.72
C ARG A 35 -5.20 -13.92 -30.06
N LEU A 36 -5.26 -14.99 -30.83
CA LEU A 36 -4.06 -15.74 -31.25
C LEU A 36 -3.09 -14.93 -32.11
N ASP A 37 -3.57 -13.84 -32.72
CA ASP A 37 -2.80 -12.89 -33.54
C ASP A 37 -2.26 -11.69 -32.72
N GLU A 38 -2.56 -11.59 -31.42
CA GLU A 38 -2.10 -10.50 -30.56
C GLU A 38 -0.69 -10.78 -29.99
N SER A 39 0.23 -9.82 -30.12
CA SER A 39 1.55 -9.88 -29.46
C SER A 39 1.44 -9.34 -28.04
N VAL A 40 1.33 -10.22 -27.06
CA VAL A 40 1.01 -9.87 -25.67
C VAL A 40 2.24 -10.03 -24.76
N PHE A 41 2.60 -8.99 -24.01
CA PHE A 41 3.58 -9.06 -22.94
C PHE A 41 2.91 -9.24 -21.57
N ILE A 42 3.65 -9.73 -20.57
CA ILE A 42 3.15 -9.89 -19.19
C ILE A 42 2.54 -8.59 -18.63
N VAL A 43 3.12 -7.44 -18.99
CA VAL A 43 2.61 -6.13 -18.57
C VAL A 43 1.23 -5.84 -19.17
N ASP A 44 0.97 -6.26 -20.40
CA ASP A 44 -0.33 -6.09 -21.07
C ASP A 44 -1.37 -7.03 -20.47
N VAL A 45 -0.98 -8.26 -20.13
CA VAL A 45 -1.83 -9.20 -19.38
C VAL A 45 -2.24 -8.58 -18.05
N THR A 46 -1.26 -8.07 -17.30
CA THR A 46 -1.48 -7.48 -15.98
C THR A 46 -2.39 -6.25 -16.07
N ALA A 47 -2.13 -5.35 -17.02
CA ALA A 47 -2.92 -4.14 -17.22
C ALA A 47 -4.36 -4.44 -17.67
N ARG A 48 -4.55 -5.39 -18.60
CA ARG A 48 -5.89 -5.76 -19.09
C ARG A 48 -6.71 -6.47 -18.01
N VAL A 49 -6.10 -7.36 -17.24
CA VAL A 49 -6.73 -7.97 -16.06
C VAL A 49 -7.09 -6.87 -15.06
N GLN A 50 -6.20 -5.94 -14.73
CA GLN A 50 -6.56 -4.84 -13.83
C GLN A 50 -7.73 -3.99 -14.35
N ALA A 51 -7.73 -3.63 -15.64
CA ALA A 51 -8.77 -2.82 -16.26
C ALA A 51 -10.14 -3.53 -16.27
N ALA A 52 -10.18 -4.81 -16.64
CA ALA A 52 -11.41 -5.61 -16.70
C ALA A 52 -12.11 -5.73 -15.34
N PHE A 53 -11.32 -5.71 -14.26
CA PHE A 53 -11.79 -5.83 -12.89
C PHE A 53 -12.04 -4.48 -12.19
N ALA A 54 -11.46 -3.37 -12.69
CA ALA A 54 -11.66 -2.02 -12.15
C ALA A 54 -13.08 -1.45 -12.36
N VAL A 55 -13.80 -1.87 -13.41
CA VAL A 55 -15.13 -1.30 -13.76
C VAL A 55 -16.21 -1.62 -12.70
N ASN A 56 -16.13 -2.77 -12.02
CA ASN A 56 -17.04 -3.10 -10.92
C ASN A 56 -16.68 -2.38 -9.62
N ALA A 57 -15.39 -2.13 -9.38
CA ALA A 57 -14.91 -1.42 -8.20
C ALA A 57 -15.51 0.00 -8.11
N ALA A 58 -15.67 0.72 -9.23
CA ALA A 58 -16.25 2.06 -9.21
C ALA A 58 -17.72 2.11 -8.77
N ARG A 59 -18.54 1.15 -9.22
CA ARG A 59 -19.96 1.04 -8.79
C ARG A 59 -20.07 0.59 -7.34
N ILE A 60 -19.33 -0.44 -6.95
CA ILE A 60 -19.20 -0.92 -5.55
C ILE A 60 -18.82 0.24 -4.63
N THR A 61 -17.78 0.99 -5.02
CA THR A 61 -17.29 2.16 -4.29
C THR A 61 -18.43 3.13 -4.06
N LYS A 62 -19.16 3.51 -5.10
CA LYS A 62 -20.23 4.51 -4.98
C LYS A 62 -21.39 4.04 -4.09
N ASP A 63 -21.83 2.80 -4.25
CA ASP A 63 -22.97 2.26 -3.51
C ASP A 63 -22.61 2.03 -2.03
N PHE A 64 -21.43 1.46 -1.76
CA PHE A 64 -20.91 1.31 -0.40
C PHE A 64 -20.72 2.68 0.24
N TYR A 65 -20.10 3.62 -0.46
CA TYR A 65 -19.87 4.98 0.03
C TYR A 65 -21.15 5.68 0.47
N LYS A 66 -22.17 5.66 -0.39
CA LYS A 66 -23.47 6.28 -0.08
C LYS A 66 -24.12 5.61 1.14
N GLY A 67 -24.09 4.28 1.19
CA GLY A 67 -24.60 3.53 2.35
C GLY A 67 -23.82 3.81 3.64
N PHE A 68 -22.50 3.87 3.54
CA PHE A 68 -21.59 4.17 4.65
C PHE A 68 -21.85 5.56 5.23
N GLN A 69 -22.03 6.58 4.39
CA GLN A 69 -22.38 7.93 4.85
C GLN A 69 -23.72 7.95 5.61
N GLN A 70 -24.73 7.24 5.12
CA GLN A 70 -26.03 7.14 5.78
C GLN A 70 -25.91 6.42 7.12
N GLN A 71 -25.20 5.30 7.18
CA GLN A 71 -24.97 4.57 8.42
C GLN A 71 -24.13 5.36 9.41
N HIS A 72 -23.13 6.12 8.96
CA HIS A 72 -22.33 6.99 9.83
C HIS A 72 -23.20 8.05 10.52
N LEU A 73 -24.04 8.76 9.76
CA LEU A 73 -24.95 9.77 10.30
C LEU A 73 -25.97 9.15 11.27
N ALA A 74 -26.57 8.01 10.90
CA ALA A 74 -27.51 7.30 11.77
C ALA A 74 -26.83 6.82 13.06
N PHE A 75 -25.64 6.22 12.96
CA PHE A 75 -24.89 5.71 14.10
C PHE A 75 -24.47 6.83 15.06
N ALA A 76 -24.06 8.00 14.53
CA ALA A 76 -23.71 9.16 15.35
C ALA A 76 -24.89 9.64 16.22
N ALA A 77 -26.12 9.57 15.69
CA ALA A 77 -27.34 9.94 16.43
C ALA A 77 -27.66 8.99 17.60
N PHE A 78 -27.20 7.73 17.53
CA PHE A 78 -27.39 6.75 18.61
C PHE A 78 -26.41 6.94 19.78
N ILE A 79 -25.33 7.70 19.63
CA ILE A 79 -24.33 7.86 20.68
C ILE A 79 -24.92 8.69 21.84
N GLN A 80 -24.93 8.11 23.03
CA GLN A 80 -25.45 8.71 24.26
C GLN A 80 -24.31 9.02 25.23
N GLY A 81 -24.60 9.78 26.29
CA GLY A 81 -23.61 10.14 27.32
C GLY A 81 -22.63 11.26 26.95
N LEU A 82 -22.83 11.91 25.80
CA LEU A 82 -22.11 13.11 25.37
C LEU A 82 -22.97 14.38 25.54
N PRO A 83 -22.38 15.52 25.97
CA PRO A 83 -23.10 16.80 26.05
C PRO A 83 -23.75 17.17 24.70
N PRO A 84 -24.91 17.86 24.69
CA PRO A 84 -25.56 18.28 23.43
C PRO A 84 -24.69 19.16 22.55
N ALA A 85 -23.80 19.96 23.15
CA ALA A 85 -22.87 20.82 22.41
C ALA A 85 -21.69 20.06 21.75
N ALA A 86 -21.51 18.77 22.04
CA ALA A 86 -20.38 17.95 21.60
C ALA A 86 -20.68 17.20 20.28
N GLU A 87 -21.34 17.85 19.32
CA GLU A 87 -21.74 17.24 18.04
C GLU A 87 -20.53 16.75 17.22
N ALA A 88 -19.45 17.52 17.20
CA ALA A 88 -18.21 17.12 16.53
C ALA A 88 -17.60 15.85 17.16
N ASP A 89 -17.65 15.71 18.48
CA ASP A 89 -17.16 14.52 19.19
C ASP A 89 -18.05 13.30 18.89
N ARG A 90 -19.38 13.48 18.73
CA ARG A 90 -20.29 12.39 18.30
C ARG A 90 -19.92 11.86 16.92
N HIS A 91 -19.77 12.74 15.93
CA HIS A 91 -19.39 12.33 14.58
C HIS A 91 -18.00 11.72 14.51
N TRP A 92 -17.04 12.28 15.25
CA TRP A 92 -15.70 11.73 15.31
C TRP A 92 -15.69 10.33 15.94
N TYR A 93 -16.41 10.15 17.06
CA TYR A 93 -16.48 8.85 17.73
C TYR A 93 -17.25 7.81 16.89
N ALA A 94 -18.27 8.22 16.14
CA ALA A 94 -18.91 7.35 15.15
C ALA A 94 -17.89 6.84 14.12
N SER A 95 -17.02 7.69 13.59
CA SER A 95 -15.95 7.28 12.66
C SER A 95 -14.99 6.26 13.29
N VAL A 96 -14.57 6.50 14.55
CA VAL A 96 -13.70 5.57 15.29
C VAL A 96 -14.38 4.20 15.43
N MET A 97 -15.65 4.17 15.84
CA MET A 97 -16.41 2.94 16.02
C MET A 97 -16.61 2.20 14.70
N LEU A 98 -17.05 2.88 13.65
CA LEU A 98 -17.23 2.28 12.33
C LEU A 98 -15.91 1.69 11.82
N ASN A 99 -14.79 2.39 11.96
CA ASN A 99 -13.47 1.87 11.53
C ASN A 99 -13.06 0.61 12.30
N ARG A 100 -13.24 0.60 13.63
CA ARG A 100 -12.96 -0.58 14.47
C ARG A 100 -13.84 -1.78 14.09
N LEU A 101 -15.12 -1.54 13.85
CA LEU A 101 -16.07 -2.59 13.49
C LEU A 101 -15.83 -3.11 12.06
N MET A 102 -15.55 -2.24 11.09
CA MET A 102 -15.13 -2.64 9.74
C MET A 102 -13.86 -3.50 9.80
N PHE A 103 -12.88 -3.09 10.61
CA PHE A 103 -11.67 -3.88 10.82
C PHE A 103 -11.99 -5.27 11.38
N CYS A 104 -12.85 -5.34 12.41
CA CYS A 104 -13.31 -6.61 12.97
C CYS A 104 -14.02 -7.49 11.92
N TYR A 105 -14.82 -6.88 11.04
CA TYR A 105 -15.47 -7.57 9.93
C TYR A 105 -14.47 -8.20 8.94
N PHE A 106 -13.39 -7.50 8.61
CA PHE A 106 -12.33 -8.08 7.78
C PHE A 106 -11.69 -9.31 8.42
N ILE A 107 -11.32 -9.21 9.69
CA ILE A 107 -10.57 -10.27 10.36
C ILE A 107 -11.47 -11.45 10.77
N GLN A 108 -12.75 -11.22 11.10
CA GLN A 108 -13.69 -12.31 11.40
C GLN A 108 -13.93 -13.16 10.15
N LYS A 109 -13.98 -12.56 8.94
CA LYS A 109 -14.13 -13.32 7.69
C LYS A 109 -12.90 -14.15 7.32
N LYS A 110 -11.75 -13.91 7.98
CA LYS A 110 -10.59 -14.82 7.96
C LYS A 110 -10.58 -15.84 9.11
N GLY A 111 -11.60 -15.84 9.97
CA GLY A 111 -11.70 -16.70 11.14
C GLY A 111 -10.78 -16.29 12.29
N PHE A 112 -10.27 -15.05 12.29
CA PHE A 112 -9.35 -14.60 13.34
C PHE A 112 -10.04 -14.29 14.66
N LEU A 113 -11.36 -14.13 14.68
CA LEU A 113 -12.12 -13.94 15.92
C LEU A 113 -12.76 -15.28 16.32
N ASP A 114 -12.03 -16.07 17.10
CA ASP A 114 -12.46 -17.37 17.61
C ASP A 114 -12.96 -18.37 16.55
N PHE A 115 -12.42 -18.29 15.32
CA PHE A 115 -12.89 -19.08 14.17
C PHE A 115 -14.37 -18.89 13.81
N ASP A 116 -15.03 -17.86 14.35
CA ASP A 116 -16.40 -17.49 14.02
C ASP A 116 -16.40 -16.42 12.92
N PHE A 117 -16.96 -16.79 11.76
CA PHE A 117 -17.07 -15.91 10.60
C PHE A 117 -18.13 -14.81 10.78
N ASP A 118 -19.00 -14.94 11.78
CA ASP A 118 -20.07 -14.01 12.13
C ASP A 118 -19.95 -13.55 13.60
N TYR A 119 -18.71 -13.51 14.10
CA TYR A 119 -18.37 -13.29 15.51
C TYR A 119 -19.12 -12.11 16.15
N LEU A 120 -19.11 -10.92 15.53
CA LEU A 120 -19.77 -9.76 16.12
C LEU A 120 -21.28 -9.95 16.27
N GLN A 121 -21.94 -10.53 15.28
CA GLN A 121 -23.38 -10.83 15.31
C GLN A 121 -23.71 -11.91 16.34
N THR A 122 -22.91 -12.98 16.38
CA THR A 122 -23.03 -14.03 17.40
C THR A 122 -22.94 -13.41 18.80
N ARG A 123 -21.95 -12.56 19.05
CA ARG A 123 -21.72 -11.92 20.35
C ARG A 123 -22.77 -10.88 20.70
N LEU A 124 -23.30 -10.13 19.73
CA LEU A 124 -24.42 -9.21 19.94
C LEU A 124 -25.67 -9.96 20.42
N ARG A 125 -26.05 -11.03 19.73
CA ARG A 125 -27.18 -11.90 20.12
C ARG A 125 -26.99 -12.48 21.52
N LEU A 126 -25.81 -13.06 21.81
CA LEU A 126 -25.52 -13.63 23.13
C LEU A 126 -25.59 -12.58 24.25
N THR A 127 -25.11 -11.36 24.00
CA THR A 127 -25.17 -10.28 24.99
C THR A 127 -26.63 -9.88 25.27
N ARG A 128 -27.45 -9.75 24.21
CA ARG A 128 -28.88 -9.45 24.35
C ARG A 128 -29.64 -10.53 25.11
N GLU A 129 -29.35 -11.80 24.84
CA GLU A 129 -29.95 -12.93 25.56
C GLU A 129 -29.58 -12.92 27.05
N ARG A 130 -28.32 -12.62 27.40
CA ARG A 130 -27.88 -12.50 28.79
C ARG A 130 -28.54 -11.31 29.50
N ARG A 131 -28.59 -10.15 28.86
CA ARG A 131 -29.25 -8.95 29.38
C ARG A 131 -30.76 -9.14 29.58
N GLY A 132 -31.41 -9.87 28.67
CA GLY A 132 -32.84 -10.23 28.81
C GLY A 132 -33.12 -11.21 29.95
N ARG A 133 -32.12 -12.00 30.37
CA ARG A 133 -32.20 -12.91 31.53
C ARG A 133 -31.80 -12.23 32.84
N ASP A 134 -30.92 -11.23 32.78
CA ASP A 134 -30.32 -10.58 33.94
C ASP A 134 -30.12 -9.09 33.65
N ALA A 135 -31.06 -8.26 34.11
CA ALA A 135 -31.20 -6.84 33.73
C ALA A 135 -30.05 -5.93 34.20
N PHE A 136 -29.07 -6.48 34.93
CA PHE A 136 -27.85 -5.81 35.36
C PHE A 136 -26.73 -5.79 34.30
N TYR A 137 -26.85 -6.57 33.21
CA TYR A 137 -25.85 -6.56 32.14
C TYR A 137 -25.95 -5.30 31.26
N GLY A 138 -24.81 -4.67 30.99
CA GLY A 138 -24.70 -3.49 30.14
C GLY A 138 -25.03 -3.75 28.66
N SER A 139 -25.08 -2.69 27.87
CA SER A 139 -25.22 -2.76 26.39
C SER A 139 -24.11 -3.60 25.76
N PHE A 140 -24.31 -4.07 24.52
CA PHE A 140 -23.26 -4.73 23.73
C PHE A 140 -21.98 -3.89 23.65
N TYR A 141 -22.12 -2.58 23.56
CA TYR A 141 -21.00 -1.66 23.59
C TYR A 141 -20.19 -1.77 24.89
N LYS A 142 -20.82 -1.56 26.05
CA LYS A 142 -20.12 -1.55 27.35
C LYS A 142 -19.69 -2.93 27.82
N ALA A 143 -20.58 -3.91 27.71
CA ALA A 143 -20.37 -5.25 28.25
C ALA A 143 -19.39 -6.09 27.41
N PHE A 144 -19.33 -5.84 26.10
CA PHE A 144 -18.55 -6.68 25.19
C PHE A 144 -17.51 -5.91 24.38
N LEU A 145 -17.90 -4.92 23.57
CA LEU A 145 -16.98 -4.28 22.61
C LEU A 145 -15.82 -3.57 23.30
N MET A 146 -16.07 -2.85 24.40
CA MET A 146 -15.01 -2.19 25.16
C MET A 146 -13.96 -3.18 25.67
N ALA A 147 -14.39 -4.33 26.19
CA ALA A 147 -13.50 -5.38 26.65
C ALA A 147 -12.77 -6.07 25.48
N LEU A 148 -13.46 -6.35 24.37
CA LEU A 148 -12.83 -6.91 23.16
C LEU A 148 -11.73 -5.99 22.63
N PHE A 149 -11.97 -4.69 22.54
CA PHE A 149 -11.00 -3.73 22.01
C PHE A 149 -9.80 -3.57 22.96
N ARG A 150 -10.07 -3.30 24.24
CA ARG A 150 -9.01 -2.98 25.23
C ARG A 150 -8.24 -4.21 25.69
N ASN A 151 -8.93 -5.31 25.94
CA ASN A 151 -8.34 -6.50 26.56
C ASN A 151 -8.07 -7.62 25.55
N GLY A 152 -8.86 -7.70 24.48
CA GLY A 152 -8.66 -8.67 23.40
C GLY A 152 -7.59 -8.22 22.41
N LEU A 153 -7.98 -7.29 21.53
CA LEU A 153 -7.19 -6.89 20.36
C LEU A 153 -5.94 -6.06 20.73
N ASN A 154 -5.93 -5.45 21.91
CA ASN A 154 -4.86 -4.56 22.38
C ASN A 154 -3.94 -5.16 23.47
N LEU A 155 -4.17 -6.40 23.94
CA LEU A 155 -3.25 -7.09 24.86
C LEU A 155 -2.62 -8.33 24.22
N PRO A 156 -1.31 -8.59 24.47
CA PRO A 156 -0.58 -9.69 23.84
C PRO A 156 -0.85 -11.08 24.43
N ARG A 157 -1.48 -11.14 25.62
CA ARG A 157 -1.75 -12.38 26.37
C ARG A 157 -3.12 -12.28 27.01
N HIS A 158 -3.85 -13.40 26.97
CA HIS A 158 -5.17 -13.55 27.56
C HIS A 158 -5.15 -14.65 28.60
N ASP A 159 -5.80 -14.43 29.74
CA ASP A 159 -5.97 -15.46 30.76
C ASP A 159 -7.09 -16.44 30.38
N PRO A 160 -7.20 -17.60 31.07
CA PRO A 160 -8.23 -18.59 30.75
C PRO A 160 -9.67 -18.08 30.89
N ALA A 161 -9.93 -17.12 31.78
CA ALA A 161 -11.27 -16.56 31.97
C ALA A 161 -11.66 -15.71 30.76
N PHE A 162 -10.75 -14.88 30.27
CA PHE A 162 -10.92 -14.14 29.03
C PHE A 162 -11.17 -15.07 27.84
N VAL A 163 -10.36 -16.13 27.68
CA VAL A 163 -10.52 -17.08 26.57
C VAL A 163 -11.85 -17.82 26.65
N ALA A 164 -12.33 -18.16 27.85
CA ALA A 164 -13.65 -18.78 28.01
C ALA A 164 -14.79 -17.81 27.63
N GLU A 165 -14.61 -16.51 27.87
CA GLU A 165 -15.64 -15.53 27.56
C GLU A 165 -15.58 -15.04 26.12
N PHE A 166 -14.41 -14.71 25.57
CA PHE A 166 -14.22 -14.08 24.25
C PHE A 166 -13.63 -15.01 23.20
N GLY A 167 -13.18 -16.20 23.58
CA GLY A 167 -12.52 -17.12 22.65
C GLY A 167 -11.08 -16.71 22.32
N ARG A 168 -10.56 -17.26 21.21
CA ARG A 168 -9.19 -16.97 20.74
C ARG A 168 -9.15 -15.69 19.92
N ILE A 169 -8.57 -14.64 20.50
CA ILE A 169 -8.46 -13.31 19.89
C ILE A 169 -7.00 -12.97 19.57
N PRO A 170 -6.67 -12.46 18.37
CA PRO A 170 -5.32 -12.07 18.03
C PRO A 170 -4.94 -10.75 18.68
N TYR A 171 -3.66 -10.61 19.01
CA TYR A 171 -3.09 -9.33 19.39
C TYR A 171 -2.64 -8.56 18.15
N LEU A 172 -3.24 -7.39 17.93
CA LEU A 172 -2.97 -6.58 16.75
C LEU A 172 -2.16 -5.31 17.07
N ASN A 173 -2.27 -4.79 18.31
CA ASN A 173 -1.59 -3.58 18.82
C ASN A 173 -1.86 -2.29 18.01
N GLY A 174 -1.34 -1.16 18.50
CA GLY A 174 -0.88 -0.05 17.66
C GLY A 174 -1.90 1.05 17.32
N GLY A 175 -2.65 1.52 18.33
CA GLY A 175 -3.44 2.74 18.21
C GLY A 175 -4.89 2.57 17.76
N LEU A 176 -5.21 1.62 16.87
CA LEU A 176 -6.59 1.50 16.35
C LEU A 176 -7.61 1.12 17.45
N PHE A 177 -7.22 0.22 18.35
CA PHE A 177 -8.06 -0.30 19.45
C PHE A 177 -7.69 0.27 20.82
N GLU A 178 -6.81 1.29 20.86
CA GLU A 178 -6.49 1.98 22.11
C GLU A 178 -7.68 2.76 22.64
N GLU A 179 -7.73 2.95 23.95
CA GLU A 179 -8.78 3.76 24.55
C GLU A 179 -8.79 5.17 23.94
N HIS A 180 -9.96 5.58 23.45
CA HIS A 180 -10.09 6.86 22.75
C HIS A 180 -10.21 8.04 23.74
N ALA A 181 -9.76 9.23 23.35
CA ALA A 181 -9.84 10.41 24.21
C ALA A 181 -11.29 10.81 24.58
N ILE A 182 -12.26 10.47 23.74
CA ILE A 182 -13.69 10.68 24.03
C ILE A 182 -14.17 9.67 25.08
N GLU A 183 -13.76 8.40 24.98
CA GLU A 183 -14.09 7.37 25.97
C GLU A 183 -13.57 7.74 27.36
N ARG A 184 -12.32 8.24 27.45
CA ARG A 184 -11.74 8.70 28.73
C ARG A 184 -12.48 9.89 29.34
N ARG A 185 -12.93 10.83 28.51
CA ARG A 185 -13.58 12.06 28.97
C ARG A 185 -15.05 11.85 29.37
N HIS A 186 -15.67 10.78 28.88
CA HIS A 186 -17.11 10.57 28.99
C HIS A 186 -17.43 9.13 29.41
N GLU A 187 -17.32 8.84 30.70
CA GLU A 187 -17.64 7.51 31.27
C GLU A 187 -19.12 7.10 31.06
N ALA A 188 -20.01 8.09 31.00
CA ALA A 188 -21.42 7.88 30.70
C ALA A 188 -21.69 7.48 29.24
N LEU A 189 -20.69 7.53 28.34
CA LEU A 189 -20.84 7.22 26.94
C LEU A 189 -21.40 5.81 26.76
N ASP A 190 -22.48 5.68 25.99
CA ASP A 190 -23.08 4.40 25.66
C ASP A 190 -23.65 4.42 24.24
N ILE A 191 -23.77 3.23 23.65
CA ILE A 191 -24.36 3.03 22.33
C ILE A 191 -25.35 1.87 22.44
N PRO A 192 -26.64 2.11 22.13
CA PRO A 192 -27.68 1.10 22.23
C PRO A 192 -27.52 0.01 21.15
N ASP A 193 -28.03 -1.19 21.45
CA ASP A 193 -27.82 -2.40 20.63
C ASP A 193 -28.38 -2.25 19.21
N GLU A 194 -29.48 -1.49 19.05
CA GLU A 194 -30.15 -1.17 17.79
C GLU A 194 -29.22 -0.49 16.78
N ALA A 195 -28.26 0.30 17.27
CA ALA A 195 -27.27 0.95 16.40
C ALA A 195 -26.37 -0.09 15.70
N PHE A 196 -26.01 -1.16 16.42
CA PHE A 196 -25.19 -2.24 15.88
C PHE A 196 -26.01 -3.18 14.97
N GLU A 197 -27.28 -3.42 15.28
CA GLU A 197 -28.17 -4.21 14.42
C GLU A 197 -28.30 -3.59 13.03
N SER A 198 -28.59 -2.29 12.95
CA SER A 198 -28.67 -1.55 11.68
C SER A 198 -27.35 -1.58 10.92
N LEU A 199 -26.24 -1.36 11.62
CA LEU A 199 -24.91 -1.31 11.02
C LEU A 199 -24.45 -2.68 10.50
N PHE A 200 -24.66 -3.74 11.29
CA PHE A 200 -24.29 -5.10 10.90
C PHE A 200 -25.15 -5.60 9.73
N ALA A 201 -26.45 -5.29 9.73
CA ALA A 201 -27.32 -5.56 8.59
C ALA A 201 -26.88 -4.82 7.31
N PHE A 202 -26.22 -3.66 7.43
CA PHE A 202 -25.60 -3.00 6.30
C PHE A 202 -24.29 -3.68 5.87
N PHE A 203 -23.40 -4.00 6.81
CA PHE A 203 -22.13 -4.68 6.51
C PHE A 203 -22.33 -6.06 5.89
N ASP A 204 -23.37 -6.80 6.29
CA ASP A 204 -23.70 -8.13 5.77
C ASP A 204 -24.22 -8.10 4.32
N LYS A 205 -24.50 -6.92 3.76
CA LYS A 205 -24.77 -6.77 2.33
C LYS A 205 -23.51 -6.91 1.47
N TRP A 206 -22.32 -6.86 2.10
CA TRP A 206 -21.03 -6.83 1.42
C TRP A 206 -20.19 -8.05 1.76
N ASN A 207 -19.34 -8.46 0.82
CA ASN A 207 -18.40 -9.55 0.98
C ASN A 207 -17.03 -8.98 1.37
N TRP A 208 -16.58 -9.26 2.59
CA TRP A 208 -15.35 -8.68 3.14
C TRP A 208 -14.16 -9.59 2.86
N HIS A 209 -13.17 -9.06 2.14
CA HIS A 209 -11.95 -9.77 1.76
C HIS A 209 -10.73 -9.00 2.23
N LEU A 210 -9.83 -9.64 2.98
CA LEU A 210 -8.54 -9.06 3.34
C LEU A 210 -7.52 -9.11 2.18
N ASP A 211 -7.74 -9.99 1.21
CA ASP A 211 -6.93 -10.10 0.01
C ASP A 211 -7.55 -9.31 -1.14
N THR A 212 -6.79 -9.13 -2.23
CA THR A 212 -7.23 -8.45 -3.44
C THR A 212 -8.11 -9.33 -4.34
N ARG A 213 -8.56 -10.51 -3.85
CA ARG A 213 -9.40 -11.39 -4.66
C ARG A 213 -10.76 -10.72 -4.84
N LEU A 214 -11.15 -10.57 -6.09
CA LEU A 214 -12.46 -10.06 -6.47
C LEU A 214 -13.32 -11.26 -6.86
N THR A 215 -14.52 -11.34 -6.29
CA THR A 215 -15.51 -12.35 -6.64
C THR A 215 -16.50 -11.80 -7.65
N ALA A 216 -17.38 -12.69 -8.10
CA ALA A 216 -18.49 -12.39 -8.97
C ALA A 216 -19.50 -11.39 -8.45
N SER A 217 -19.52 -11.21 -7.14
CA SER A 217 -20.68 -10.67 -6.45
C SER A 217 -20.97 -9.22 -6.80
N GLY A 218 -19.96 -8.46 -7.26
CA GLY A 218 -20.09 -7.01 -7.41
C GLY A 218 -20.38 -6.33 -6.06
N ARG A 219 -19.98 -6.96 -4.94
CA ARG A 219 -20.18 -6.52 -3.56
C ARG A 219 -18.95 -6.77 -2.69
N ASP A 220 -17.79 -6.98 -3.30
CA ASP A 220 -16.55 -7.25 -2.58
C ASP A 220 -15.94 -5.96 -2.06
N ILE A 221 -15.62 -5.97 -0.77
CA ILE A 221 -14.93 -4.90 -0.07
C ILE A 221 -13.58 -5.44 0.35
N ASN A 222 -12.52 -4.77 -0.13
CA ASN A 222 -11.14 -5.05 0.22
C ASN A 222 -10.41 -3.76 0.66
N PRO A 223 -9.19 -3.84 1.21
CA PRO A 223 -8.47 -2.66 1.69
C PRO A 223 -8.24 -1.58 0.63
N ASP A 224 -8.05 -1.97 -0.64
CA ASP A 224 -7.81 -1.03 -1.75
C ASP A 224 -9.09 -0.27 -2.13
N VAL A 225 -10.22 -0.98 -2.23
CA VAL A 225 -11.56 -0.40 -2.46
C VAL A 225 -11.89 0.58 -1.35
N LEU A 226 -11.63 0.24 -0.08
CA LEU A 226 -11.80 1.17 1.03
C LEU A 226 -10.87 2.38 0.92
N GLY A 227 -9.62 2.19 0.53
CA GLY A 227 -8.70 3.29 0.28
C GLY A 227 -9.30 4.33 -0.68
N TYR A 228 -9.81 3.86 -1.81
CA TYR A 228 -10.44 4.71 -2.82
C TYR A 228 -11.76 5.35 -2.34
N ILE A 229 -12.63 4.59 -1.65
CA ILE A 229 -13.87 5.11 -1.05
C ILE A 229 -13.57 6.24 -0.07
N PHE A 230 -12.58 6.04 0.79
CA PHE A 230 -12.22 7.03 1.79
C PHE A 230 -11.49 8.22 1.21
N GLU A 231 -10.71 8.05 0.15
CA GLU A 231 -10.16 9.16 -0.62
C GLU A 231 -11.29 10.04 -1.18
N GLN A 232 -12.33 9.42 -1.77
CA GLN A 232 -13.51 10.17 -2.21
C GLN A 232 -14.25 10.84 -1.03
N TYR A 233 -14.39 10.16 0.12
CA TYR A 233 -15.00 10.71 1.32
C TYR A 233 -14.34 11.99 1.81
N ILE A 234 -13.01 11.96 1.89
CA ILE A 234 -12.19 13.09 2.29
C ILE A 234 -12.30 14.21 1.26
N ASN A 235 -12.25 13.89 -0.04
CA ASN A 235 -12.37 14.88 -1.12
C ASN A 235 -13.74 15.59 -1.16
N ASP A 236 -14.84 14.86 -0.91
CA ASP A 236 -16.19 15.45 -0.88
C ASP A 236 -16.38 16.40 0.32
N ARG A 237 -15.75 16.07 1.45
CA ARG A 237 -15.74 16.92 2.66
C ARG A 237 -14.74 18.06 2.56
N SER A 238 -13.71 17.96 1.72
CA SER A 238 -12.65 18.95 1.56
C SER A 238 -12.99 20.07 0.57
N ARG A 239 -14.24 20.55 0.54
CA ARG A 239 -14.64 21.81 -0.14
C ARG A 239 -13.79 23.05 0.25
N MET A 240 -12.81 22.89 1.15
CA MET A 240 -11.76 23.83 1.56
C MET A 240 -10.39 23.65 0.84
N GLY A 241 -10.27 22.83 -0.22
CA GLY A 241 -9.08 22.80 -1.08
C GLY A 241 -8.05 21.70 -0.81
N ALA A 242 -8.44 20.58 -0.19
CA ALA A 242 -7.57 19.41 -0.09
C ALA A 242 -7.77 18.49 -1.31
N TYR A 243 -6.74 18.36 -2.14
CA TYR A 243 -6.72 17.51 -3.33
C TYR A 243 -5.87 16.27 -3.09
N TYR A 244 -6.42 15.10 -3.38
CA TYR A 244 -5.69 13.85 -3.35
C TYR A 244 -4.48 13.89 -4.29
N THR A 245 -3.31 13.53 -3.75
CA THR A 245 -2.08 13.35 -4.53
C THR A 245 -2.01 11.90 -4.99
N LYS A 246 -1.96 11.68 -6.31
CA LYS A 246 -1.92 10.35 -6.90
C LYS A 246 -0.67 9.56 -6.47
N GLU A 247 -0.78 8.23 -6.56
CA GLU A 247 0.27 7.28 -6.13
C GLU A 247 1.61 7.51 -6.86
N ASP A 248 1.58 7.90 -8.13
CA ASP A 248 2.77 8.23 -8.91
C ASP A 248 3.55 9.42 -8.32
N ILE A 249 2.86 10.48 -7.93
CA ILE A 249 3.46 11.66 -7.32
C ILE A 249 3.94 11.37 -5.90
N THR A 250 3.11 10.72 -5.07
CA THR A 250 3.51 10.38 -3.69
C THR A 250 4.70 9.42 -3.69
N GLY A 251 4.72 8.42 -4.57
CA GLY A 251 5.83 7.48 -4.75
C GLY A 251 7.11 8.18 -5.25
N TYR A 252 6.98 9.12 -6.20
CA TYR A 252 8.12 9.91 -6.66
C TYR A 252 8.76 10.73 -5.53
N ILE A 253 7.95 11.47 -4.77
CA ILE A 253 8.46 12.30 -3.67
C ILE A 253 9.06 11.42 -2.58
N ALA A 254 8.35 10.38 -2.14
CA ALA A 254 8.81 9.51 -1.07
C ALA A 254 10.16 8.83 -1.43
N ARG A 255 10.33 8.36 -2.67
CA ARG A 255 11.60 7.73 -3.12
C ARG A 255 12.75 8.72 -3.14
N ASN A 256 12.52 9.93 -3.63
CA ASN A 256 13.52 10.98 -3.73
C ASN A 256 13.82 11.68 -2.39
N CYS A 257 13.11 11.33 -1.30
CA CYS A 257 13.40 11.82 0.04
C CYS A 257 13.96 10.71 0.95
N ILE A 258 13.32 9.54 0.98
CA ILE A 258 13.65 8.45 1.91
C ILE A 258 15.00 7.81 1.56
N ILE A 259 15.24 7.48 0.29
CA ILE A 259 16.46 6.77 -0.11
C ILE A 259 17.69 7.68 0.05
N PRO A 260 17.65 8.96 -0.38
CA PRO A 260 18.74 9.87 -0.11
C PRO A 260 19.07 10.01 1.37
N PHE A 261 18.05 10.16 2.22
CA PHE A 261 18.24 10.23 3.66
C PHE A 261 18.90 8.96 4.22
N LEU A 262 18.49 7.77 3.77
CA LEU A 262 19.10 6.52 4.19
C LEU A 262 20.57 6.43 3.76
N PHE A 263 20.89 6.85 2.54
CA PHE A 263 22.26 6.86 2.04
C PHE A 263 23.15 7.80 2.87
N ASP A 264 22.66 9.00 3.18
CA ASP A 264 23.39 9.97 4.02
C ASP A 264 23.57 9.46 5.45
N ALA A 265 22.53 8.86 6.04
CA ALA A 265 22.60 8.27 7.37
C ALA A 265 23.67 7.17 7.45
N VAL A 266 23.72 6.29 6.44
CA VAL A 266 24.74 5.23 6.36
C VAL A 266 26.11 5.79 6.03
N ALA A 267 26.20 6.84 5.22
CA ALA A 267 27.46 7.54 4.92
C ALA A 267 28.07 8.19 6.18
N GLY A 268 27.27 8.50 7.21
CA GLY A 268 27.72 8.94 8.53
C GLY A 268 28.33 7.85 9.42
N THR A 269 28.38 6.59 8.98
CA THR A 269 28.89 5.44 9.74
C THR A 269 30.25 4.96 9.23
N ALA A 270 30.77 3.85 9.77
CA ALA A 270 31.97 3.21 9.23
C ALA A 270 31.81 2.70 7.77
N SER A 271 30.58 2.67 7.24
CA SER A 271 30.29 2.36 5.84
C SER A 271 30.44 3.56 4.88
N ALA A 272 30.93 4.72 5.35
CA ALA A 272 31.18 5.91 4.53
C ALA A 272 31.97 5.63 3.23
N ARG A 273 32.88 4.65 3.24
CA ARG A 273 33.70 4.25 2.08
C ARG A 273 32.89 3.87 0.84
N HIS A 274 31.65 3.39 1.01
CA HIS A 274 30.79 2.98 -0.11
C HIS A 274 30.24 4.18 -0.88
N PHE A 275 30.09 5.33 -0.21
CA PHE A 275 29.45 6.54 -0.73
C PHE A 275 30.45 7.64 -1.14
N LYS A 276 31.74 7.51 -0.78
CA LYS A 276 32.80 8.41 -1.28
C LYS A 276 33.00 8.25 -2.79
N PRO A 277 33.53 9.27 -3.50
CA PRO A 277 33.89 9.12 -4.91
C PRO A 277 34.74 7.85 -5.16
N GLY A 278 34.31 7.03 -6.12
CA GLY A 278 34.94 5.72 -6.41
C GLY A 278 34.58 4.58 -5.44
N GLY A 279 33.67 4.82 -4.49
CA GLY A 279 33.06 3.80 -3.63
C GLY A 279 32.20 2.80 -4.41
N SER A 280 31.78 1.72 -3.73
CA SER A 280 31.06 0.61 -4.40
C SER A 280 29.73 1.05 -5.00
N VAL A 281 29.04 2.03 -4.42
CA VAL A 281 27.75 2.55 -4.94
C VAL A 281 27.94 3.13 -6.34
N TRP A 282 28.95 3.98 -6.51
CA TRP A 282 29.24 4.63 -7.79
C TRP A 282 29.86 3.67 -8.81
N LYS A 283 30.61 2.67 -8.33
CA LYS A 283 31.12 1.59 -9.18
C LYS A 283 29.99 0.72 -9.73
N LEU A 284 29.03 0.34 -8.87
CA LEU A 284 27.84 -0.41 -9.27
C LEU A 284 27.05 0.37 -10.33
N LEU A 285 26.78 1.66 -10.07
CA LEU A 285 26.10 2.54 -11.02
C LEU A 285 26.84 2.62 -12.37
N ARG A 286 28.16 2.86 -12.37
CA ARG A 286 28.95 2.96 -13.61
C ARG A 286 28.95 1.66 -14.41
N ALA A 287 29.00 0.52 -13.73
CA ALA A 287 28.97 -0.80 -14.37
C ALA A 287 27.57 -1.23 -14.87
N SER A 288 26.52 -0.47 -14.53
CA SER A 288 25.14 -0.86 -14.76
C SER A 288 24.58 -0.55 -16.16
N GLY A 289 25.32 0.21 -16.97
CA GLY A 289 24.82 0.71 -18.26
C GLY A 289 23.60 1.61 -18.09
N ASP A 290 22.43 1.16 -18.54
CA ASP A 290 21.16 1.89 -18.44
C ASP A 290 20.16 1.27 -17.46
N THR A 291 20.62 0.33 -16.61
CA THR A 291 19.79 -0.41 -15.66
C THR A 291 18.98 0.51 -14.74
N TYR A 292 19.59 1.61 -14.29
CA TYR A 292 18.98 2.60 -13.39
C TYR A 292 18.34 3.79 -14.11
N ILE A 293 18.19 3.72 -15.43
CA ILE A 293 17.37 4.66 -16.20
C ILE A 293 15.96 4.08 -16.31
N HIS A 294 14.95 4.87 -15.92
CA HIS A 294 13.54 4.46 -15.97
C HIS A 294 13.11 4.01 -17.38
N ASP A 295 12.30 2.95 -17.46
CA ASP A 295 11.86 2.36 -18.73
C ASP A 295 11.12 3.35 -19.64
N ALA A 296 10.35 4.26 -19.05
CA ALA A 296 9.69 5.34 -19.79
C ALA A 296 10.69 6.20 -20.60
N VAL A 297 11.87 6.48 -20.03
CA VAL A 297 12.93 7.25 -20.70
C VAL A 297 13.58 6.43 -21.82
N LYS A 298 13.65 5.10 -21.67
CA LYS A 298 14.24 4.16 -22.64
C LYS A 298 13.31 3.77 -23.80
N LYS A 299 12.01 4.09 -23.74
CA LYS A 299 11.05 3.71 -24.79
C LYS A 299 11.53 4.11 -26.19
N GLY A 300 11.67 3.14 -27.10
CA GLY A 300 12.01 3.41 -28.51
C GLY A 300 13.44 3.91 -28.78
N VAL A 301 14.36 3.86 -27.80
CA VAL A 301 15.75 4.35 -27.98
C VAL A 301 16.56 3.51 -28.97
N ASP A 302 16.26 2.21 -29.07
CA ASP A 302 16.98 1.26 -29.93
C ASP A 302 16.43 1.22 -31.36
N LEU A 303 15.32 1.93 -31.63
CA LEU A 303 14.71 1.99 -32.96
C LEU A 303 15.29 3.14 -33.79
N PRO A 304 15.59 2.97 -35.09
CA PRO A 304 16.02 4.08 -35.92
C PRO A 304 14.92 5.14 -36.02
N LEU A 305 15.29 6.43 -35.97
CA LEU A 305 14.31 7.50 -36.20
C LEU A 305 13.82 7.44 -37.66
N PRO A 306 12.53 7.69 -37.93
CA PRO A 306 12.04 7.79 -39.30
C PRO A 306 12.82 8.88 -40.08
N PRO A 307 13.07 8.71 -41.39
CA PRO A 307 13.87 9.65 -42.17
C PRO A 307 13.42 11.12 -42.06
N GLY A 308 12.09 11.36 -42.09
CA GLY A 308 11.52 12.71 -41.95
C GLY A 308 11.66 13.35 -40.56
N VAL A 309 12.05 12.58 -39.55
CA VAL A 309 12.35 13.06 -38.19
C VAL A 309 13.86 13.15 -37.98
N ALA A 310 14.61 12.14 -38.44
CA ALA A 310 16.06 12.04 -38.34
C ALA A 310 16.78 13.23 -39.01
N GLY A 311 16.30 13.66 -40.18
CA GLY A 311 16.84 14.83 -40.89
C GLY A 311 16.77 16.14 -40.07
N GLY A 312 15.96 16.20 -39.00
CA GLY A 312 15.89 17.33 -38.07
C GLY A 312 17.01 17.43 -37.04
N LEU A 313 17.92 16.43 -37.00
CA LEU A 313 19.04 16.34 -36.06
C LEU A 313 20.40 16.75 -36.63
N GLU A 314 20.55 16.77 -37.95
CA GLU A 314 21.83 17.07 -38.63
C GLU A 314 22.27 18.55 -38.41
N PRO A 315 23.42 18.83 -37.77
CA PRO A 315 23.80 20.23 -37.50
C PRO A 315 24.05 21.06 -38.78
N ASP A 316 24.52 20.43 -39.86
CA ASP A 316 25.05 21.13 -41.05
C ASP A 316 24.20 21.02 -42.33
N ALA A 317 22.91 20.63 -42.21
CA ALA A 317 22.06 20.49 -43.39
C ALA A 317 21.66 21.86 -43.97
N ALA A 318 21.73 21.98 -45.31
CA ALA A 318 21.48 23.22 -46.06
C ALA A 318 20.03 23.76 -45.94
N ALA A 319 19.06 22.91 -45.61
CA ALA A 319 17.66 23.31 -45.49
C ALA A 319 17.34 24.02 -44.15
N PRO A 320 16.40 24.98 -44.12
CA PRO A 320 15.98 25.64 -42.89
C PRO A 320 15.47 24.65 -41.82
N LEU A 321 15.80 24.92 -40.55
CA LEU A 321 15.43 24.05 -39.42
C LEU A 321 13.92 23.78 -39.31
N ARG A 322 13.09 24.76 -39.70
CA ARG A 322 11.63 24.65 -39.71
C ARG A 322 11.15 23.58 -40.69
N GLU A 323 11.75 23.49 -41.87
CA GLU A 323 11.40 22.50 -42.89
C GLU A 323 11.87 21.11 -42.47
N ARG A 324 13.09 21.03 -41.93
CA ARG A 324 13.67 19.78 -41.43
C ARG A 324 12.95 19.17 -40.23
N ARG A 325 12.23 20.00 -39.47
CA ARG A 325 11.44 19.59 -38.29
C ARG A 325 9.93 19.66 -38.53
N ALA A 326 9.48 19.69 -39.79
CA ALA A 326 8.06 19.76 -40.12
C ALA A 326 7.24 18.63 -39.48
N ALA A 327 7.81 17.41 -39.43
CA ALA A 327 7.16 16.24 -38.83
C ALA A 327 7.20 16.22 -37.28
N TRP A 328 7.97 17.10 -36.63
CA TRP A 328 8.24 17.01 -35.18
C TRP A 328 7.02 17.33 -34.30
N ASN A 329 6.03 18.04 -34.83
CA ASN A 329 4.80 18.37 -34.10
C ASN A 329 3.66 17.35 -34.33
N ALA A 330 3.90 16.32 -35.13
CA ALA A 330 2.95 15.24 -35.30
C ALA A 330 3.05 14.22 -34.14
N PRO A 331 1.96 13.53 -33.79
CA PRO A 331 2.00 12.41 -32.86
C PRO A 331 3.04 11.38 -33.30
N ALA A 332 3.86 10.93 -32.35
CA ALA A 332 4.81 9.86 -32.60
C ALA A 332 4.12 8.51 -32.51
N ALA A 333 4.57 7.54 -33.31
CA ALA A 333 3.95 6.22 -33.30
C ALA A 333 4.23 5.50 -31.96
N GLU A 334 3.25 4.72 -31.49
CA GLU A 334 3.22 4.11 -30.15
C GLU A 334 4.46 3.26 -29.80
N HIS A 335 5.09 2.64 -30.79
CA HIS A 335 6.30 1.85 -30.57
C HIS A 335 7.55 2.71 -30.27
N TYR A 336 7.55 4.00 -30.65
CA TYR A 336 8.60 4.95 -30.32
C TYR A 336 8.32 5.77 -29.06
N ALA A 337 7.05 5.99 -28.75
CA ALA A 337 6.60 7.10 -27.93
C ALA A 337 5.81 6.64 -26.69
N LEU A 338 5.79 7.48 -25.66
CA LEU A 338 4.84 7.37 -24.56
C LEU A 338 3.46 7.89 -25.00
N PRO A 339 2.37 7.58 -24.27
CA PRO A 339 1.05 8.10 -24.60
C PRO A 339 1.09 9.62 -24.74
N THR A 340 0.46 10.15 -25.79
CA THR A 340 0.37 11.59 -26.13
C THR A 340 1.65 12.28 -26.61
N GLU A 341 2.80 11.59 -26.65
CA GLU A 341 4.04 12.22 -27.12
C GLU A 341 4.00 12.58 -28.62
N ILE A 342 4.49 13.77 -28.94
CA ILE A 342 4.86 14.15 -30.31
C ILE A 342 6.32 13.79 -30.62
N TRP A 343 6.70 13.81 -31.90
CA TRP A 343 8.06 13.49 -32.32
C TRP A 343 9.14 14.37 -31.68
N ARG A 344 8.85 15.65 -31.42
CA ARG A 344 9.75 16.57 -30.71
C ARG A 344 10.09 16.05 -29.30
N GLU A 345 9.07 15.63 -28.56
CA GLU A 345 9.20 15.13 -27.18
C GLU A 345 9.89 13.76 -27.18
N THR A 346 9.51 12.89 -28.11
CA THR A 346 10.16 11.59 -28.33
C THR A 346 11.65 11.74 -28.60
N VAL A 347 12.04 12.65 -29.51
CA VAL A 347 13.45 12.93 -29.82
C VAL A 347 14.18 13.50 -28.61
N ALA A 348 13.60 14.48 -27.91
CA ALA A 348 14.21 15.07 -26.70
C ALA A 348 14.41 14.03 -25.60
N ARG A 349 13.43 13.15 -25.36
CA ARG A 349 13.53 12.05 -24.39
C ARG A 349 14.63 11.06 -24.76
N ARG A 350 14.74 10.69 -26.05
CA ARG A 350 15.81 9.81 -26.54
C ARG A 350 17.20 10.44 -26.40
N GLN A 351 17.33 11.73 -26.72
CA GLN A 351 18.57 12.49 -26.50
C GLN A 351 18.94 12.54 -25.02
N ARG A 352 17.97 12.78 -24.13
CA ARG A 352 18.17 12.71 -22.67
C ARG A 352 18.63 11.32 -22.24
N CYS A 353 18.04 10.24 -22.76
CA CYS A 353 18.47 8.88 -22.45
C CYS A 353 19.94 8.65 -22.85
N ALA A 354 20.33 9.06 -24.06
CA ALA A 354 21.71 8.95 -24.53
C ALA A 354 22.69 9.77 -23.66
N ALA A 355 22.31 11.00 -23.31
CA ALA A 355 23.10 11.84 -22.41
C ALA A 355 23.27 11.21 -21.03
N LEU A 356 22.21 10.65 -20.44
CA LEU A 356 22.28 9.96 -19.15
C LEU A 356 23.20 8.74 -19.20
N ARG A 357 23.11 7.92 -20.26
CA ARG A 357 24.01 6.76 -20.46
C ARG A 357 25.47 7.21 -20.48
N GLN A 358 25.77 8.30 -21.19
CA GLN A 358 27.12 8.86 -21.27
C GLN A 358 27.58 9.41 -19.91
N THR A 359 26.73 10.19 -19.22
CA THR A 359 27.04 10.71 -17.87
C THR A 359 27.34 9.59 -16.86
N ILE A 360 26.58 8.49 -16.90
CA ILE A 360 26.83 7.31 -16.06
C ILE A 360 28.18 6.67 -16.41
N ALA A 361 28.44 6.43 -17.70
CA ALA A 361 29.68 5.80 -18.18
C ALA A 361 30.93 6.62 -17.82
N ASP A 362 30.87 7.94 -17.97
CA ASP A 362 31.94 8.87 -17.64
C ASP A 362 32.14 9.04 -16.13
N GLY A 363 31.21 8.53 -15.32
CA GLY A 363 31.26 8.66 -13.86
C GLY A 363 30.88 10.04 -13.37
N GLY A 364 30.05 10.78 -14.13
CA GLY A 364 29.52 12.09 -13.76
C GLY A 364 28.49 12.06 -12.63
N ILE A 365 28.07 10.87 -12.19
CA ILE A 365 27.23 10.68 -11.00
C ILE A 365 28.13 10.25 -9.83
N ALA A 366 28.32 11.15 -8.86
CA ALA A 366 29.26 10.94 -7.75
C ALA A 366 28.64 11.21 -6.37
N SER A 367 27.40 11.65 -6.33
CA SER A 367 26.66 11.92 -5.10
C SER A 367 25.20 11.49 -5.23
N VAL A 368 24.56 11.39 -4.06
CA VAL A 368 23.13 11.09 -3.97
C VAL A 368 22.28 12.19 -4.60
N ASN A 369 22.72 13.45 -4.46
CA ASN A 369 22.06 14.59 -5.08
C ASN A 369 22.08 14.47 -6.61
N ASP A 370 23.17 13.97 -7.20
CA ASP A 370 23.24 13.75 -8.65
C ASP A 370 22.19 12.72 -9.10
N LEU A 371 21.98 11.64 -8.33
CA LEU A 371 20.94 10.64 -8.63
C LEU A 371 19.54 11.28 -8.70
N VAL A 372 19.24 12.19 -7.74
CA VAL A 372 17.99 12.95 -7.70
C VAL A 372 17.91 13.93 -8.87
N THR A 373 18.97 14.71 -9.13
CA THR A 373 19.03 15.68 -10.23
C THR A 373 18.82 15.03 -11.60
N HIS A 374 19.40 13.86 -11.81
CA HIS A 374 19.27 13.11 -13.06
C HIS A 374 17.98 12.27 -13.13
N ASN A 375 17.23 12.17 -12.03
CA ASN A 375 16.04 11.33 -11.87
C ASN A 375 16.30 9.87 -12.25
N LEU A 376 17.34 9.28 -11.63
CA LEU A 376 17.67 7.87 -11.77
C LEU A 376 16.86 7.01 -10.79
N ASP A 377 16.75 5.72 -11.08
CA ASP A 377 15.99 4.78 -10.27
C ASP A 377 16.71 4.43 -8.95
N LEU A 378 16.57 5.34 -7.99
CA LEU A 378 17.14 5.24 -6.64
C LEU A 378 16.71 3.98 -5.89
N ARG A 379 15.46 3.53 -6.10
CA ARG A 379 14.91 2.35 -5.41
C ARG A 379 15.63 1.11 -5.88
N ARG A 380 15.69 0.91 -7.19
CA ARG A 380 16.42 -0.23 -7.76
C ARG A 380 17.90 -0.20 -7.41
N LEU A 381 18.55 0.96 -7.44
CA LEU A 381 19.95 1.08 -7.05
C LEU A 381 20.19 0.69 -5.58
N ALA A 382 19.33 1.12 -4.66
CA ALA A 382 19.44 0.77 -3.25
C ALA A 382 19.20 -0.74 -3.02
N GLU A 383 18.19 -1.31 -3.66
CA GLU A 383 17.90 -2.76 -3.60
C GLU A 383 19.07 -3.59 -4.14
N ASP A 384 19.59 -3.24 -5.33
CA ASP A 384 20.72 -3.92 -5.95
C ASP A 384 22.00 -3.82 -5.10
N LEU A 385 22.28 -2.62 -4.55
CA LEU A 385 23.43 -2.40 -3.66
C LEU A 385 23.38 -3.33 -2.44
N LEU A 386 22.22 -3.44 -1.79
CA LEU A 386 22.04 -4.28 -0.61
C LEU A 386 22.06 -5.77 -0.97
N ALA A 387 21.44 -6.15 -2.09
CA ALA A 387 21.43 -7.53 -2.54
C ALA A 387 22.83 -8.05 -2.89
N GLN A 388 23.68 -7.20 -3.48
CA GLN A 388 24.97 -7.60 -4.05
C GLN A 388 26.20 -7.33 -3.17
N THR A 389 26.05 -6.54 -2.09
CA THR A 389 27.21 -6.24 -1.22
C THR A 389 27.68 -7.46 -0.44
N ASP A 390 29.01 -7.65 -0.42
CA ASP A 390 29.69 -8.62 0.46
C ASP A 390 30.06 -8.02 1.82
N ASP A 391 29.82 -6.72 2.02
CA ASP A 391 30.10 -6.03 3.27
C ASP A 391 28.92 -6.13 4.24
N HIS A 392 29.02 -7.05 5.20
CA HIS A 392 28.03 -7.22 6.25
C HIS A 392 27.84 -5.96 7.12
N LEU A 393 28.86 -5.09 7.26
CA LEU A 393 28.70 -3.83 8.00
C LEU A 393 27.78 -2.86 7.25
N LEU A 394 27.82 -2.86 5.91
CA LEU A 394 26.90 -2.05 5.11
C LEU A 394 25.45 -2.47 5.37
N ILE A 395 25.17 -3.78 5.39
CA ILE A 395 23.83 -4.29 5.73
C ILE A 395 23.41 -3.91 7.14
N ARG A 396 24.30 -4.07 8.14
CA ARG A 396 24.01 -3.68 9.53
C ARG A 396 23.62 -2.20 9.62
N HIS A 397 24.46 -1.32 9.09
CA HIS A 397 24.23 0.12 9.18
C HIS A 397 22.97 0.55 8.41
N PHE A 398 22.66 -0.09 7.29
CA PHE A 398 21.43 0.18 6.55
C PHE A 398 20.18 -0.28 7.32
N TYR A 399 20.21 -1.48 7.92
CA TYR A 399 19.14 -1.97 8.78
C TYR A 399 18.94 -1.08 10.02
N ASP A 400 20.02 -0.63 10.65
CA ASP A 400 19.97 0.30 11.78
C ASP A 400 19.41 1.66 11.39
N ALA A 401 19.77 2.17 10.20
CA ALA A 401 19.21 3.40 9.66
C ALA A 401 17.70 3.25 9.40
N LEU A 402 17.27 2.16 8.77
CA LEU A 402 15.85 1.83 8.56
C LEU A 402 15.07 1.79 9.89
N ARG A 403 15.62 1.17 10.93
CA ARG A 403 14.98 1.08 12.26
C ARG A 403 14.80 2.42 12.96
N ARG A 404 15.66 3.40 12.66
CA ARG A 404 15.69 4.73 13.31
C ARG A 404 15.00 5.82 12.49
N LEU A 405 14.80 5.58 11.19
CA LEU A 405 14.17 6.54 10.28
C LEU A 405 12.74 6.86 10.73
N THR A 406 12.34 8.12 10.64
CA THR A 406 10.95 8.53 10.88
C THR A 406 10.47 9.39 9.72
N VAL A 407 9.32 9.04 9.15
CA VAL A 407 8.62 9.78 8.09
C VAL A 407 7.42 10.47 8.72
N LEU A 408 7.40 11.80 8.66
CA LEU A 408 6.26 12.60 9.08
C LEU A 408 5.52 13.13 7.85
N ASP A 409 4.24 12.80 7.75
CA ASP A 409 3.31 13.42 6.82
C ASP A 409 2.39 14.39 7.60
N PRO A 410 2.61 15.71 7.48
CA PRO A 410 1.89 16.70 8.28
C PRO A 410 0.45 16.97 7.83
N THR A 411 0.05 16.41 6.68
CA THR A 411 -1.31 16.54 6.10
C THR A 411 -1.71 15.23 5.45
N CYS A 412 -1.78 14.17 6.26
CA CYS A 412 -1.74 12.82 5.74
C CYS A 412 -3.01 12.36 5.02
N GLY A 413 -4.14 13.05 5.24
CA GLY A 413 -5.42 12.64 4.72
C GLY A 413 -5.70 11.17 5.04
N SER A 414 -6.04 10.40 4.01
CA SER A 414 -6.26 8.96 4.08
C SER A 414 -4.97 8.11 4.07
N GLY A 415 -3.79 8.73 4.12
CA GLY A 415 -2.48 8.06 4.28
C GLY A 415 -1.68 7.81 3.00
N ALA A 416 -1.94 8.51 1.90
CA ALA A 416 -1.29 8.24 0.61
C ALA A 416 0.25 8.25 0.66
N PHE A 417 0.85 9.29 1.25
CA PHE A 417 2.31 9.35 1.42
C PHE A 417 2.83 8.34 2.44
N LEU A 418 2.05 8.01 3.48
CA LEU A 418 2.42 6.96 4.45
C LEU A 418 2.51 5.59 3.76
N PHE A 419 1.59 5.30 2.83
CA PHE A 419 1.65 4.10 1.99
C PHE A 419 2.80 4.13 0.99
N ALA A 420 3.06 5.28 0.36
CA ALA A 420 4.22 5.44 -0.51
C ALA A 420 5.54 5.16 0.25
N ALA A 421 5.66 5.68 1.47
CA ALA A 421 6.78 5.40 2.36
C ALA A 421 6.85 3.91 2.75
N LEU A 422 5.73 3.29 3.11
CA LEU A 422 5.64 1.85 3.40
C LEU A 422 6.17 1.00 2.23
N ASN A 423 5.75 1.31 1.01
CA ASN A 423 6.12 0.59 -0.22
C ASN A 423 7.60 0.79 -0.64
N ILE A 424 8.27 1.80 -0.10
CA ILE A 424 9.71 2.02 -0.28
C ILE A 424 10.49 1.32 0.81
N LEU A 425 10.02 1.36 2.06
CA LEU A 425 10.74 0.80 3.20
C LEU A 425 10.66 -0.73 3.24
N GLU A 426 9.52 -1.32 2.89
CA GLU A 426 9.31 -2.77 2.98
C GLU A 426 10.34 -3.62 2.22
N PRO A 427 10.61 -3.38 0.92
CA PRO A 427 11.59 -4.17 0.18
C PRO A 427 13.02 -3.99 0.71
N LEU A 428 13.34 -2.81 1.25
CA LEU A 428 14.65 -2.53 1.84
C LEU A 428 14.83 -3.27 3.17
N TYR A 429 13.77 -3.34 3.99
CA TYR A 429 13.75 -4.16 5.20
C TYR A 429 13.90 -5.64 4.87
N GLU A 430 13.13 -6.14 3.90
CA GLU A 430 13.17 -7.53 3.45
C GLU A 430 14.57 -7.90 2.98
N THR A 431 15.14 -7.12 2.05
CA THR A 431 16.50 -7.34 1.52
C THR A 431 17.54 -7.33 2.64
N CYS A 432 17.47 -6.38 3.59
CA CYS A 432 18.40 -6.36 4.72
C CYS A 432 18.29 -7.63 5.57
N ILE A 433 17.06 -8.07 5.88
CA ILE A 433 16.82 -9.25 6.72
C ILE A 433 17.34 -10.52 6.02
N ASP A 434 17.06 -10.69 4.73
CA ASP A 434 17.53 -11.82 3.95
C ASP A 434 19.07 -11.87 3.88
N ARG A 435 19.71 -10.71 3.67
CA ARG A 435 21.17 -10.62 3.68
C ARG A 435 21.76 -10.89 5.06
N MET A 436 21.14 -10.41 6.13
CA MET A 436 21.56 -10.73 7.51
C MET A 436 21.48 -12.24 7.77
N GLN A 437 20.41 -12.91 7.33
CA GLN A 437 20.28 -14.37 7.44
C GLN A 437 21.38 -15.10 6.65
N ALA A 438 21.65 -14.69 5.41
CA ALA A 438 22.70 -15.29 4.59
C ALA A 438 24.10 -15.15 5.23
N PHE A 439 24.44 -13.95 5.75
CA PHE A 439 25.70 -13.74 6.46
C PHE A 439 25.78 -14.53 7.77
N HIS A 440 24.66 -14.66 8.51
CA HIS A 440 24.61 -15.45 9.73
C HIS A 440 24.80 -16.96 9.46
N GLN A 441 24.26 -17.48 8.36
CA GLN A 441 24.49 -18.85 7.93
C GLN A 441 25.97 -19.13 7.63
N ALA A 442 26.68 -18.16 7.04
CA ALA A 442 28.12 -18.26 6.79
C ALA A 442 28.96 -18.05 8.07
N ASN A 443 28.49 -17.23 9.02
CA ASN A 443 29.15 -16.98 10.30
C ASN A 443 28.13 -16.69 11.39
N ALA A 444 27.93 -17.67 12.30
CA ALA A 444 26.91 -17.61 13.35
C ALA A 444 27.09 -16.46 14.38
N ASN A 445 28.26 -15.80 14.39
CA ASN A 445 28.52 -14.64 15.26
C ASN A 445 27.99 -13.32 14.67
N LEU A 446 27.58 -13.30 13.40
CA LEU A 446 27.03 -12.11 12.75
C LEU A 446 25.51 -12.04 12.96
N PHE A 447 24.99 -10.82 13.19
CA PHE A 447 23.55 -10.53 13.29
C PHE A 447 22.75 -11.33 14.33
N THR A 448 23.41 -11.93 15.32
CA THR A 448 22.76 -12.79 16.32
C THR A 448 21.65 -12.07 17.10
N ALA A 449 21.89 -10.81 17.50
CA ALA A 449 20.93 -10.02 18.27
C ALA A 449 19.73 -9.57 17.42
N GLU A 450 20.00 -9.11 16.21
CA GLU A 450 19.01 -8.63 15.24
C GLU A 450 18.08 -9.77 14.83
N LEU A 451 18.64 -10.94 14.48
CA LEU A 451 17.85 -12.13 14.11
C LEU A 451 17.11 -12.73 15.32
N ALA A 452 17.68 -12.68 16.53
CA ALA A 452 16.97 -13.09 17.74
C ALA A 452 15.77 -12.17 18.04
N GLU A 453 15.89 -10.85 17.86
CA GLU A 453 14.75 -9.92 17.98
C GLU A 453 13.65 -10.28 16.99
N ILE A 454 14.02 -10.51 15.72
CA ILE A 454 13.07 -10.89 14.66
C ILE A 454 12.37 -12.19 15.05
N ARG A 455 13.12 -13.24 15.38
CA ARG A 455 12.58 -14.57 15.75
C ARG A 455 11.66 -14.52 16.98
N ASN A 456 12.00 -13.72 17.99
CA ASN A 456 11.19 -13.60 19.21
C ASN A 456 9.88 -12.83 18.97
N LYS A 457 9.86 -11.91 18.00
CA LYS A 457 8.67 -11.15 17.60
C LYS A 457 7.90 -11.83 16.45
N TYR A 458 8.49 -12.87 15.86
CA TYR A 458 7.92 -13.71 14.82
C TYR A 458 6.89 -14.67 15.40
N ARG A 459 5.65 -14.65 14.89
CA ARG A 459 4.66 -15.69 15.19
C ARG A 459 4.30 -16.57 14.00
N SER A 460 4.57 -16.14 12.75
CA SER A 460 4.31 -16.96 11.55
C SER A 460 4.83 -16.37 10.22
N ASN A 461 4.87 -15.05 10.03
CA ASN A 461 5.23 -14.41 8.75
C ASN A 461 6.21 -13.23 8.91
N ILE A 462 7.27 -13.20 8.08
CA ILE A 462 8.28 -12.13 8.08
C ILE A 462 7.71 -10.80 7.60
N GLN A 463 6.80 -10.86 6.64
CA GLN A 463 6.13 -9.72 6.06
C GLN A 463 5.31 -8.95 7.09
N HIS A 464 4.62 -9.68 7.97
CA HIS A 464 3.89 -9.08 9.08
C HIS A 464 4.84 -8.37 10.06
N TYR A 465 6.02 -8.94 10.35
CA TYR A 465 7.03 -8.27 11.19
C TYR A 465 7.54 -6.98 10.54
N ILE A 466 7.81 -7.00 9.23
CA ILE A 466 8.28 -5.84 8.47
C ILE A 466 7.23 -4.73 8.50
N TYR A 467 5.99 -5.01 8.10
CA TYR A 467 4.90 -4.02 8.15
C TYR A 467 4.66 -3.50 9.55
N LYS A 468 4.62 -4.37 10.56
CA LYS A 468 4.46 -3.95 11.96
C LYS A 468 5.60 -3.03 12.40
N SER A 469 6.83 -3.32 11.99
CA SER A 469 8.00 -2.49 12.33
C SER A 469 7.91 -1.11 11.67
N ILE A 470 7.54 -1.07 10.38
CA ILE A 470 7.41 0.18 9.63
C ILE A 470 6.27 1.04 10.20
N ILE A 471 5.07 0.47 10.34
CA ILE A 471 3.88 1.19 10.80
C ILE A 471 4.08 1.76 12.22
N LEU A 472 4.71 1.00 13.13
CA LEU A 472 4.84 1.42 14.53
C LEU A 472 6.06 2.28 14.82
N ARG A 473 7.12 2.22 14.00
CA ARG A 473 8.39 2.93 14.28
C ARG A 473 8.68 4.04 13.29
N ASN A 474 8.32 3.85 12.03
CA ASN A 474 8.75 4.72 10.94
C ASN A 474 7.67 5.72 10.52
N LEU A 475 6.38 5.39 10.59
CA LEU A 475 5.33 6.22 9.98
C LEU A 475 4.59 7.10 11.01
N TYR A 476 4.54 8.40 10.74
CA TYR A 476 3.83 9.38 11.56
C TYR A 476 2.98 10.28 10.65
N GLY A 477 1.69 10.40 10.96
CA GLY A 477 0.75 11.21 10.19
C GLY A 477 -0.01 12.19 11.08
N VAL A 478 -0.18 13.41 10.60
CA VAL A 478 -1.02 14.45 11.21
C VAL A 478 -2.01 14.94 10.17
N ASP A 479 -3.25 15.19 10.59
CA ASP A 479 -4.25 15.84 9.74
C ASP A 479 -5.19 16.70 10.59
N ILE A 480 -5.73 17.75 9.99
CA ILE A 480 -6.74 18.61 10.62
C ILE A 480 -8.09 17.88 10.75
N MET A 481 -8.40 17.00 9.79
CA MET A 481 -9.59 16.15 9.80
C MET A 481 -9.28 14.87 10.58
N ARG A 482 -9.83 14.79 11.79
CA ARG A 482 -9.59 13.65 12.69
C ARG A 482 -10.01 12.33 12.05
N GLU A 483 -11.11 12.32 11.29
CA GLU A 483 -11.61 11.16 10.57
C GLU A 483 -10.62 10.64 9.52
N ALA A 484 -9.86 11.53 8.87
CA ALA A 484 -8.86 11.15 7.88
C ALA A 484 -7.72 10.34 8.54
N THR A 485 -7.29 10.75 9.72
CA THR A 485 -6.28 10.00 10.49
C THR A 485 -6.75 8.62 10.91
N GLU A 486 -8.04 8.46 11.24
CA GLU A 486 -8.62 7.16 11.59
C GLU A 486 -8.71 6.23 10.37
N ILE A 487 -8.99 6.79 9.20
CA ILE A 487 -8.95 6.08 7.91
C ILE A 487 -7.52 5.63 7.58
N ALA A 488 -6.53 6.52 7.72
CA ALA A 488 -5.13 6.19 7.45
C ALA A 488 -4.65 5.04 8.34
N LYS A 489 -4.97 5.09 9.64
CA LYS A 489 -4.72 3.97 10.58
C LYS A 489 -5.39 2.70 10.08
N LEU A 490 -6.70 2.71 9.83
CA LEU A 490 -7.44 1.54 9.37
C LEU A 490 -6.76 0.89 8.16
N ARG A 491 -6.42 1.67 7.12
CA ARG A 491 -5.77 1.16 5.91
C ARG A 491 -4.42 0.50 6.22
N LEU A 492 -3.54 1.16 6.98
CA LEU A 492 -2.22 0.62 7.35
C LEU A 492 -2.36 -0.70 8.14
N PHE A 493 -3.33 -0.77 9.05
CA PHE A 493 -3.61 -1.96 9.83
C PHE A 493 -4.14 -3.12 8.97
N LEU A 494 -5.03 -2.83 8.02
CA LEU A 494 -5.50 -3.84 7.08
C LEU A 494 -4.36 -4.37 6.20
N LYS A 495 -3.47 -3.50 5.73
CA LYS A 495 -2.28 -3.91 4.97
C LYS A 495 -1.38 -4.84 5.78
N MET A 496 -1.19 -4.56 7.08
CA MET A 496 -0.41 -5.39 7.99
C MET A 496 -1.05 -6.77 8.22
N VAL A 497 -2.37 -6.84 8.41
CA VAL A 497 -3.04 -8.11 8.72
C VAL A 497 -3.32 -8.95 7.47
N ALA A 498 -3.39 -8.35 6.29
CA ALA A 498 -3.58 -9.06 5.02
C ALA A 498 -2.46 -10.08 4.70
N VAL A 499 -1.30 -9.98 5.36
CA VAL A 499 -0.17 -10.89 5.17
C VAL A 499 -0.05 -11.96 6.26
N VAL A 500 -1.02 -12.07 7.17
CA VAL A 500 -1.00 -13.06 8.28
C VAL A 500 -1.52 -14.42 7.85
#